data_AF-A0A3B3BQC2-F1
#
_entry.id   AF-A0A3B3BQC2-F1
#
_cell.length_a   1.000
_cell.length_b   1.000
_cell.length_c   1.000
_cell.angle_alpha   90.00
_cell.angle_beta   90.00
_cell.angle_gamma   90.00
#
_symmetry.space_group_name_H-M   'P 1'
#
loop_
_entity.id
_entity.type
_entity.pdbx_description
1 polymer ?
#
loop_
_entity_poly.entity_id
_entity_poly.type
_entity_poly.pdbx_seq_one_letter_code
_entity_poly.pdbx_strand_id
1 'polypeptide(L)'
;TPGFFCSASCSHGGSGNCSRSCRHSCCRFNGCRHTCCRFNGCHPSCCRFNGCHHSCCRFNGCHPSCCSCCHICCRFNGCHHTCCRFNGCHHTCCRFNGCRHICCRFSGCHHTCCRFNSCCHICCRFNGCHHICCRFNNCCHICCWLNSCCHICCRFSGCCLAMS
;
A
#
# COMPACT_ATOMS: atom_id res chain seq x y z
N THR A 1 -30.02 -2.74 2.58
CA THR A 1 -29.65 -3.84 1.68
C THR A 1 -28.52 -4.63 2.31
N PRO A 2 -28.62 -5.96 2.44
CA PRO A 2 -27.65 -6.73 3.21
C PRO A 2 -26.30 -6.70 2.48
N GLY A 3 -25.29 -6.11 3.12
CA GLY A 3 -23.95 -6.02 2.58
C GLY A 3 -23.32 -7.41 2.58
N PHE A 4 -22.99 -7.93 1.40
CA PHE A 4 -22.19 -9.15 1.27
C PHE A 4 -20.83 -8.95 1.94
N PHE A 5 -20.68 -9.47 3.16
CA PHE A 5 -19.41 -9.54 3.88
C PHE A 5 -18.59 -10.70 3.30
N CYS A 6 -17.57 -10.38 2.52
CA CYS A 6 -16.60 -11.37 2.05
C CYS A 6 -15.42 -11.45 3.04
N SER A 7 -15.43 -12.42 3.95
CA SER A 7 -14.29 -12.76 4.82
C SER A 7 -13.45 -13.88 4.16
N ALA A 8 -12.13 -13.69 4.05
CA ALA A 8 -11.18 -14.78 3.77
C ALA A 8 -10.18 -14.79 4.91
N SER A 9 -9.96 -15.98 5.45
CA SER A 9 -8.91 -16.27 6.39
C SER A 9 -8.09 -17.40 5.77
N CYS A 10 -6.87 -17.11 5.34
CA CYS A 10 -5.91 -18.13 4.94
C CYS A 10 -4.85 -18.25 6.03
N SER A 11 -4.66 -19.46 6.56
CA SER A 11 -3.67 -19.79 7.59
C SER A 11 -2.91 -21.04 7.16
N HIS A 12 -1.58 -20.94 7.10
CA HIS A 12 -0.59 -22.01 6.83
C HIS A 12 -0.65 -22.73 5.46
N GLY A 13 0.50 -22.72 4.76
CA GLY A 13 0.88 -23.74 3.77
C GLY A 13 0.50 -23.52 2.30
N GLY A 14 -0.44 -22.63 1.96
CA GLY A 14 -0.93 -22.48 0.57
C GLY A 14 -0.59 -21.15 -0.11
N SER A 15 -0.47 -21.18 -1.45
CA SER A 15 -0.57 -20.01 -2.33
C SER A 15 -2.02 -19.51 -2.37
N GLY A 16 -2.30 -18.40 -1.69
CA GLY A 16 -3.65 -17.83 -1.64
C GLY A 16 -3.89 -16.84 -2.79
N ASN A 17 -4.67 -17.23 -3.80
CA ASN A 17 -5.21 -16.32 -4.81
C ASN A 17 -6.60 -15.87 -4.38
N CYS A 18 -6.76 -14.58 -4.05
CA CYS A 18 -8.06 -14.00 -3.70
C CYS A 18 -8.45 -12.92 -4.71
N SER A 19 -9.43 -13.19 -5.55
CA SER A 19 -10.08 -12.18 -6.42
C SER A 19 -11.48 -11.88 -5.88
N ARG A 20 -11.74 -10.63 -5.46
CA ARG A 20 -13.04 -10.24 -4.89
C ARG A 20 -13.55 -8.91 -5.43
N SER A 21 -14.84 -8.88 -5.75
CA SER A 21 -15.66 -7.68 -5.91
C SER A 21 -16.77 -7.73 -4.86
N CYS A 22 -16.56 -7.05 -3.73
CA CYS A 22 -17.56 -6.98 -2.66
C CYS A 22 -17.63 -5.54 -2.13
N ARG A 23 -18.85 -5.02 -1.85
CA ARG A 23 -19.01 -3.66 -1.32
C ARG A 23 -18.22 -3.44 -0.03
N HIS A 24 -18.13 -4.44 0.85
CA HIS A 24 -17.29 -4.43 2.05
C HIS A 24 -16.50 -5.74 2.10
N SER A 25 -15.19 -5.68 2.31
CA SER A 25 -14.35 -6.90 2.38
C SER A 25 -13.21 -6.79 3.38
N CYS A 26 -13.15 -7.73 4.31
CA CYS A 26 -12.07 -7.84 5.30
C CYS A 26 -11.32 -9.16 5.07
N CYS A 27 -10.08 -9.10 4.59
CA CYS A 27 -9.25 -10.27 4.34
C CYS A 27 -8.10 -10.31 5.35
N ARG A 28 -7.82 -11.48 5.93
CA ARG A 28 -6.68 -11.70 6.82
C ARG A 28 -5.84 -12.87 6.30
N PHE A 29 -4.55 -12.63 6.10
CA PHE A 29 -3.58 -13.62 5.64
C PHE A 29 -2.47 -13.76 6.68
N ASN A 30 -2.31 -14.95 7.25
CA ASN A 30 -1.31 -15.23 8.28
C ASN A 30 -0.38 -16.37 7.83
N GLY A 31 0.93 -16.13 7.86
CA GLY A 31 1.94 -17.17 7.61
C GLY A 31 1.96 -17.72 6.19
N CYS A 32 1.50 -16.95 5.20
CA CYS A 32 1.46 -17.42 3.80
C CYS A 32 2.82 -17.22 3.10
N ARG A 33 3.25 -18.22 2.31
CA ARG A 33 4.50 -18.10 1.54
C ARG A 33 4.35 -17.13 0.36
N HIS A 34 3.27 -17.28 -0.42
CA HIS A 34 2.92 -16.39 -1.52
C HIS A 34 1.43 -16.04 -1.47
N THR A 35 1.11 -14.75 -1.58
CA THR A 35 -0.27 -14.27 -1.64
C THR A 35 -0.45 -13.29 -2.79
N CYS A 36 -1.47 -13.51 -3.60
CA CYS A 36 -1.82 -12.64 -4.72
C CYS A 36 -3.30 -12.27 -4.62
N CYS A 37 -3.58 -10.98 -4.43
CA CYS A 37 -4.95 -10.52 -4.23
C CYS A 37 -5.34 -9.42 -5.23
N ARG A 38 -6.58 -9.47 -5.72
CA ARG A 38 -7.17 -8.44 -6.57
C ARG A 38 -8.51 -7.99 -6.01
N PHE A 39 -8.63 -6.70 -5.76
CA PHE A 39 -9.81 -6.04 -5.22
C PHE A 39 -10.32 -5.00 -6.22
N ASN A 40 -11.59 -5.11 -6.59
CA ASN A 40 -12.26 -4.18 -7.51
C ASN A 40 -13.54 -3.64 -6.86
N GLY A 41 -13.65 -2.32 -6.66
CA GLY A 41 -14.88 -1.64 -6.23
C GLY A 41 -15.26 -1.85 -4.76
N CYS A 42 -14.29 -2.15 -3.89
CA CYS A 42 -14.55 -2.46 -2.49
C CYS A 42 -14.45 -1.21 -1.60
N HIS A 43 -15.52 -0.84 -0.89
CA HIS A 43 -15.57 0.37 -0.08
C HIS A 43 -16.29 0.17 1.27
N PRO A 44 -15.60 0.06 2.43
CA PRO A 44 -14.15 -0.05 2.68
C PRO A 44 -13.61 -1.51 2.62
N SER A 45 -12.30 -1.67 2.36
CA SER A 45 -11.64 -2.98 2.18
C SER A 45 -10.40 -3.17 3.06
N CYS A 46 -10.51 -3.81 4.22
CA CYS A 46 -9.35 -4.03 5.10
C CYS A 46 -8.61 -5.33 4.76
N CYS A 47 -7.33 -5.26 4.41
CA CYS A 47 -6.55 -6.45 3.98
C CYS A 47 -5.29 -6.61 4.81
N ARG A 48 -5.38 -7.38 5.89
CA ARG A 48 -4.26 -7.56 6.82
C ARG A 48 -3.40 -8.76 6.44
N PHE A 49 -2.12 -8.51 6.16
CA PHE A 49 -1.12 -9.56 5.97
C PHE A 49 -0.19 -9.57 7.17
N ASN A 50 0.03 -10.73 7.78
CA ASN A 50 0.97 -10.90 8.89
C ASN A 50 1.87 -12.11 8.66
N GLY A 51 3.19 -11.91 8.75
CA GLY A 51 4.17 -12.99 8.62
C GLY A 51 4.14 -13.69 7.26
N CYS A 52 3.71 -13.00 6.19
CA CYS A 52 3.76 -13.57 4.85
C CYS A 52 5.14 -13.30 4.22
N HIS A 53 5.64 -14.22 3.38
CA HIS A 53 6.95 -14.04 2.73
C HIS A 53 6.85 -13.11 1.51
N HIS A 54 5.95 -13.41 0.58
CA HIS A 54 5.64 -12.56 -0.58
C HIS A 54 4.16 -12.23 -0.67
N SER A 55 3.83 -10.94 -0.83
CA SER A 55 2.47 -10.47 -1.04
C SER A 55 2.37 -9.47 -2.19
N CYS A 56 1.47 -9.77 -3.13
CA CYS A 56 1.20 -8.98 -4.33
C CYS A 56 -0.28 -8.60 -4.36
N CYS A 57 -0.60 -7.32 -4.19
CA CYS A 57 -1.99 -6.86 -4.14
C CYS A 57 -2.29 -5.80 -5.20
N ARG A 58 -3.45 -5.92 -5.85
CA ARG A 58 -3.99 -4.91 -6.78
C ARG A 58 -5.33 -4.42 -6.27
N PHE A 59 -5.49 -3.10 -6.20
CA PHE A 59 -6.66 -2.42 -5.68
C PHE A 59 -7.14 -1.40 -6.71
N ASN A 60 -8.39 -1.56 -7.17
CA ASN A 60 -9.06 -0.62 -8.07
C ASN A 60 -10.28 -0.03 -7.35
N GLY A 61 -10.27 1.27 -7.07
CA GLY A 61 -11.36 1.95 -6.37
C GLY A 61 -11.60 1.44 -4.94
N CYS A 62 -10.55 1.05 -4.23
CA CYS A 62 -10.63 0.42 -2.91
C CYS A 62 -9.95 1.24 -1.80
N HIS A 63 -10.32 0.98 -0.53
CA HIS A 63 -9.69 1.56 0.66
C HIS A 63 -8.88 0.50 1.43
N PRO A 64 -7.57 0.31 1.16
CA PRO A 64 -6.76 -0.77 1.74
C PRO A 64 -6.35 -0.47 3.17
N SER A 65 -5.92 -1.50 3.93
CA SER A 65 -5.27 -1.29 5.22
C SER A 65 -4.28 -2.42 5.60
N CYS A 66 -3.11 -2.01 6.12
CA CYS A 66 -2.07 -2.72 6.88
C CYS A 66 -1.45 -4.02 6.32
N CYS A 67 -0.13 -4.03 6.07
CA CYS A 67 0.62 -5.21 5.65
C CYS A 67 1.95 -5.34 6.41
N SER A 68 2.25 -6.52 6.98
CA SER A 68 3.57 -6.91 7.51
C SER A 68 4.04 -8.20 6.82
N CYS A 69 4.98 -8.07 5.89
CA CYS A 69 5.55 -9.17 5.09
C CYS A 69 7.01 -8.88 4.73
N CYS A 70 7.80 -9.91 4.38
CA CYS A 70 9.19 -9.69 3.90
C CYS A 70 9.22 -8.91 2.58
N HIS A 71 8.41 -9.30 1.60
CA HIS A 71 8.33 -8.65 0.29
C HIS A 71 6.89 -8.27 -0.05
N ILE A 72 6.67 -6.99 -0.32
CA ILE A 72 5.34 -6.43 -0.63
C ILE A 72 5.36 -5.70 -1.95
N CYS A 73 4.36 -5.99 -2.80
CA CYS A 73 4.09 -5.27 -4.03
C CYS A 73 2.61 -4.87 -4.10
N CYS A 74 2.31 -3.58 -3.95
CA CYS A 74 0.93 -3.06 -4.00
C CYS A 74 0.73 -2.11 -5.19
N ARG A 75 -0.41 -2.24 -5.87
CA ARG A 75 -0.86 -1.31 -6.92
C ARG A 75 -2.24 -0.78 -6.59
N PHE A 76 -2.40 0.55 -6.61
CA PHE A 76 -3.65 1.27 -6.35
C PHE A 76 -4.00 2.11 -7.59
N ASN A 77 -5.22 1.96 -8.10
CA ASN A 77 -5.71 2.71 -9.26
C ASN A 77 -7.09 3.30 -8.98
N GLY A 78 -7.24 4.61 -9.19
CA GLY A 78 -8.54 5.30 -9.06
C GLY A 78 -9.13 5.26 -7.65
N CYS A 79 -8.29 5.21 -6.60
CA CYS A 79 -8.77 5.16 -5.22
C CYS A 79 -9.08 6.57 -4.68
N HIS A 80 -10.22 6.74 -4.01
CA HIS A 80 -10.57 8.04 -3.42
C HIS A 80 -9.77 8.32 -2.14
N HIS A 81 -9.77 7.38 -1.20
CA HIS A 81 -8.93 7.41 0.00
C HIS A 81 -8.11 6.12 0.09
N THR A 82 -6.84 6.24 0.46
CA THR A 82 -5.92 5.10 0.56
C THR A 82 -5.06 5.24 1.81
N CYS A 83 -5.14 4.27 2.73
CA CYS A 83 -4.37 4.29 3.98
C CYS A 83 -3.54 3.01 4.14
N CYS A 84 -2.23 3.09 3.90
CA CYS A 84 -1.35 1.93 3.96
C CYS A 84 -0.37 2.02 5.13
N ARG A 85 -0.13 0.89 5.80
CA ARG A 85 0.89 0.77 6.85
C ARG A 85 1.77 -0.45 6.55
N PHE A 86 3.08 -0.24 6.54
CA PHE A 86 4.09 -1.25 6.26
C PHE A 86 5.09 -1.27 7.41
N ASN A 87 5.25 -2.41 8.06
CA ASN A 87 6.11 -2.58 9.23
C ASN A 87 7.07 -3.76 9.02
N GLY A 88 8.35 -3.55 9.28
CA GLY A 88 9.36 -4.62 9.29
C GLY A 88 9.55 -5.32 7.95
N CYS A 89 9.35 -4.61 6.85
CA CYS A 89 9.40 -5.20 5.50
C CYS A 89 10.81 -5.07 4.91
N HIS A 90 11.36 -6.13 4.34
CA HIS A 90 12.67 -6.06 3.68
C HIS A 90 12.57 -5.29 2.35
N HIS A 91 11.56 -5.60 1.53
CA HIS A 91 11.28 -4.86 0.30
C HIS A 91 9.81 -4.46 0.20
N THR A 92 9.57 -3.18 -0.03
CA THR A 92 8.24 -2.62 -0.25
C THR A 92 8.19 -1.84 -1.55
N CYS A 93 7.30 -2.24 -2.46
CA CYS A 93 7.05 -1.55 -3.72
C CYS A 93 5.58 -1.15 -3.84
N CYS A 94 5.30 0.15 -3.84
CA CYS A 94 3.94 0.69 -3.93
C CYS A 94 3.80 1.57 -5.17
N ARG A 95 2.72 1.39 -5.93
CA ARG A 95 2.35 2.24 -7.06
C ARG A 95 0.93 2.77 -6.87
N PHE A 96 0.77 4.08 -6.97
CA PHE A 96 -0.51 4.78 -6.88
C PHE A 96 -0.73 5.57 -8.16
N ASN A 97 -1.89 5.38 -8.79
CA ASN A 97 -2.26 6.07 -10.02
C ASN A 97 -3.67 6.64 -9.89
N GLY A 98 -3.84 7.94 -10.17
CA GLY A 98 -5.15 8.59 -10.14
C GLY A 98 -5.84 8.55 -8.78
N CYS A 99 -5.09 8.64 -7.69
CA CYS A 99 -5.63 8.54 -6.32
C CYS A 99 -5.80 9.93 -5.69
N ARG A 100 -6.92 10.19 -5.01
CA ARG A 100 -7.21 11.53 -4.48
C ARG A 100 -6.52 11.81 -3.14
N HIS A 101 -6.69 10.95 -2.15
CA HIS A 101 -6.07 11.08 -0.83
C HIS A 101 -5.28 9.83 -0.46
N ILE A 102 -4.00 10.00 -0.14
CA ILE A 102 -3.09 8.90 0.16
C ILE A 102 -2.35 9.18 1.47
N CYS A 103 -2.42 8.23 2.39
CA CYS A 103 -1.68 8.23 3.64
C CYS A 103 -0.90 6.92 3.75
N CYS A 104 0.43 6.98 3.66
CA CYS A 104 1.30 5.82 3.77
C CYS A 104 2.24 5.96 4.97
N ARG A 105 2.38 4.89 5.76
CA ARG A 105 3.37 4.81 6.84
C ARG A 105 4.28 3.60 6.63
N PHE A 106 5.58 3.82 6.68
CA PHE A 106 6.63 2.82 6.60
C PHE A 106 7.45 2.87 7.89
N SER A 107 7.64 1.73 8.55
CA SER A 107 8.40 1.64 9.79
C SER A 107 9.34 0.44 9.75
N GLY A 108 10.64 0.67 9.94
CA GLY A 108 11.63 -0.41 9.94
C GLY A 108 11.73 -1.15 8.61
N CYS A 109 11.64 -0.43 7.48
CA CYS A 109 11.73 -1.04 6.15
C CYS A 109 13.15 -0.90 5.58
N HIS A 110 13.74 -1.97 5.05
CA HIS A 110 15.08 -1.90 4.47
C HIS A 110 15.08 -1.19 3.10
N HIS A 111 14.25 -1.64 2.17
CA HIS A 111 14.10 -1.03 0.85
C HIS A 111 12.65 -0.64 0.58
N THR A 112 12.41 0.64 0.32
CA THR A 112 11.09 1.18 0.03
C THR A 112 11.11 1.94 -1.29
N CYS A 113 10.28 1.52 -2.25
CA CYS A 113 10.07 2.21 -3.50
C CYS A 113 8.59 2.58 -3.68
N CYS A 114 8.31 3.87 -3.76
CA CYS A 114 6.96 4.40 -3.94
C CYS A 114 6.88 5.22 -5.23
N ARG A 115 5.85 4.97 -6.04
CA ARG A 115 5.55 5.78 -7.23
C ARG A 115 4.12 6.31 -7.14
N PHE A 116 3.98 7.61 -7.34
CA PHE A 116 2.71 8.33 -7.34
C PHE A 116 2.56 9.05 -8.67
N ASN A 117 1.44 8.84 -9.35
CA ASN A 117 1.15 9.46 -10.63
C ASN A 117 -0.27 10.02 -10.63
N SER A 118 -0.42 11.30 -10.98
CA SER A 118 -1.71 11.97 -11.05
C SER A 118 -2.50 11.89 -9.74
N CYS A 119 -1.85 12.20 -8.61
CA CYS A 119 -2.45 12.10 -7.27
C CYS A 119 -2.60 13.47 -6.61
N CYS A 120 -3.70 13.73 -5.90
CA CYS A 120 -3.96 15.07 -5.36
C CYS A 120 -3.27 15.33 -4.02
N HIS A 121 -3.58 14.55 -2.98
CA HIS A 121 -3.04 14.73 -1.62
C HIS A 121 -2.28 13.49 -1.16
N ILE A 122 -1.01 13.65 -0.85
CA ILE A 122 -0.12 12.56 -0.48
C ILE A 122 0.59 12.89 0.83
N CYS A 123 0.41 12.03 1.82
CA CYS A 123 1.11 12.07 3.09
C CYS A 123 1.89 10.76 3.28
N CYS A 124 3.22 10.83 3.24
CA CYS A 124 4.09 9.68 3.48
C CYS A 124 4.91 9.87 4.74
N ARG A 125 4.89 8.89 5.64
CA ARG A 125 5.75 8.86 6.84
C ARG A 125 6.69 7.68 6.79
N PHE A 126 7.98 7.91 6.96
CA PHE A 126 9.02 6.91 7.00
C PHE A 126 9.76 7.01 8.34
N ASN A 127 9.87 5.90 9.06
CA ASN A 127 10.54 5.84 10.35
C ASN A 127 11.52 4.66 10.37
N GLY A 128 12.80 4.90 10.60
CA GLY A 128 13.80 3.84 10.66
C GLY A 128 13.94 3.06 9.34
N CYS A 129 13.85 3.73 8.19
CA CYS A 129 13.96 3.08 6.89
C CYS A 129 15.34 3.31 6.26
N HIS A 130 15.98 2.27 5.73
CA HIS A 130 17.35 2.38 5.23
C HIS A 130 17.45 3.01 3.83
N HIS A 131 16.73 2.47 2.84
CA HIS A 131 16.71 2.96 1.47
C HIS A 131 15.29 3.32 1.04
N ILE A 132 15.08 4.58 0.68
CA ILE A 132 13.79 5.13 0.25
C ILE A 132 13.95 5.75 -1.13
N CYS A 133 13.14 5.30 -2.08
CA CYS A 133 13.06 5.84 -3.43
C CYS A 133 11.61 6.23 -3.76
N CYS A 134 11.30 7.51 -3.71
CA CYS A 134 9.97 8.05 -4.01
C CYS A 134 9.97 8.81 -5.34
N ARG A 135 8.99 8.54 -6.20
CA ARG A 135 8.75 9.31 -7.42
C ARG A 135 7.32 9.85 -7.42
N PHE A 136 7.20 11.14 -7.68
CA PHE A 136 5.94 11.85 -7.78
C PHE A 136 5.85 12.50 -9.16
N ASN A 137 4.76 12.21 -9.87
CA ASN A 137 4.49 12.77 -11.18
C ASN A 137 3.08 13.36 -11.22
N ASN A 138 2.94 14.61 -11.66
CA ASN A 138 1.66 15.30 -11.75
C ASN A 138 0.85 15.25 -10.44
N CYS A 139 1.50 15.54 -9.31
CA CYS A 139 0.88 15.48 -7.98
C CYS A 139 0.74 16.88 -7.36
N CYS A 140 -0.38 17.15 -6.67
CA CYS A 140 -0.68 18.52 -6.21
C CYS A 140 -0.03 18.84 -4.86
N HIS A 141 -0.39 18.12 -3.80
CA HIS A 141 0.05 18.35 -2.42
C HIS A 141 0.77 17.13 -1.88
N ILE A 142 2.05 17.30 -1.57
CA ILE A 142 2.90 16.21 -1.10
C ILE A 142 3.54 16.62 0.21
N CYS A 143 3.30 15.83 1.25
CA CYS A 143 3.94 15.94 2.55
C CYS A 143 4.68 14.64 2.83
N CYS A 144 6.00 14.71 2.95
CA CYS A 144 6.83 13.60 3.39
C CYS A 144 7.39 13.89 4.78
N TRP A 145 7.45 12.87 5.63
CA TRP A 145 8.10 12.96 6.94
C TRP A 145 9.06 11.81 7.09
N LEU A 146 10.32 12.12 7.41
CA LEU A 146 11.44 11.19 7.45
C LEU A 146 12.04 11.26 8.84
N ASN A 147 12.11 10.13 9.54
CA ASN A 147 12.75 10.01 10.84
C ASN A 147 13.72 8.84 10.84
N SER A 148 14.96 9.09 11.27
CA SER A 148 16.02 8.07 11.35
C SER A 148 16.18 7.25 10.07
N CYS A 149 16.29 7.92 8.91
CA CYS A 149 16.45 7.28 7.60
C CYS A 149 17.82 7.61 6.99
N CYS A 150 18.44 6.68 6.26
CA CYS A 150 19.81 6.85 5.76
C CYS A 150 19.86 7.35 4.31
N HIS A 151 19.33 6.56 3.36
CA HIS A 151 19.42 6.84 1.93
C HIS A 151 18.05 7.18 1.35
N ILE A 152 17.88 8.43 0.93
CA ILE A 152 16.59 8.97 0.51
C ILE A 152 16.74 9.62 -0.86
N CYS A 153 15.96 9.15 -1.81
CA CYS A 153 15.89 9.70 -3.16
C CYS A 153 14.44 10.01 -3.50
N CYS A 154 14.11 11.31 -3.56
CA CYS A 154 12.80 11.79 -3.97
C CYS A 154 12.92 12.53 -5.31
N ARG A 155 12.07 12.19 -6.28
CA ARG A 155 11.98 12.90 -7.55
C ARG A 155 10.56 13.38 -7.77
N PHE A 156 10.45 14.65 -8.14
CA PHE A 156 9.19 15.33 -8.46
C PHE A 156 9.20 15.77 -9.91
N SER A 157 8.07 15.62 -10.60
CA SER A 157 7.87 16.09 -11.97
C SER A 157 6.43 16.57 -12.13
N GLY A 158 6.23 17.78 -12.64
CA GLY A 158 4.90 18.37 -12.82
C GLY A 158 4.09 18.49 -11.51
N CYS A 159 4.75 18.66 -10.35
CA CYS A 159 4.08 18.74 -9.05
C CYS A 159 3.95 20.21 -8.60
N CYS A 160 2.79 20.57 -8.02
CA CYS A 160 2.48 21.97 -7.68
C CYS A 160 3.05 22.41 -6.32
N LEU A 161 2.94 21.57 -5.28
CA LEU A 161 3.46 21.82 -3.93
C LEU A 161 4.09 20.55 -3.35
N ALA A 162 5.39 20.60 -3.07
CA ALA A 162 6.13 19.56 -2.38
C ALA A 162 6.77 20.11 -1.11
N MET A 163 6.38 19.55 0.04
CA MET A 163 7.01 19.79 1.33
C MET A 163 7.63 18.46 1.80
N SER A 164 8.95 18.46 1.95
CA SER A 164 9.75 17.32 2.40
C SER A 164 10.39 17.58 3.75
#